data_AF-A0A1I4QXQ4-F1
#
_entry.id   AF-A0A1I4QXQ4-F1
#
_cell.length_a   1.000
_cell.length_b   1.000
_cell.length_c   1.000
_cell.angle_alpha   90.00
_cell.angle_beta   90.00
_cell.angle_gamma   90.00
#
_symmetry.space_group_name_H-M   'P 1'
#
loop_
_entity.id
_entity.type
_entity.pdbx_description
1 polymer ?
#
loop_
_entity_poly.entity_id
_entity_poly.type
_entity_poly.pdbx_seq_one_letter_code
_entity_poly.pdbx_strand_id
1 'polypeptide(L)'
;MLDALFDAAREDVAATPSASLMARVLEDASALQKIAEPGAVQGRRDGFWRALLRNLGGWPSVGGLATAAVAGLWIGIAGSTSQIGSTLGAQVLSGGQDAVLSEFDNSYAFLLD
;
A
#
# COMPACT_ATOMS: atom_id res chain seq x y z
N MET A 1 1.50 -13.44 22.75
CA MET A 1 0.55 -12.58 23.50
C MET A 1 -0.90 -12.86 23.10
N LEU A 2 -1.25 -12.98 21.81
CA LEU A 2 -2.62 -13.31 21.39
C LEU A 2 -3.08 -14.69 21.88
N ASP A 3 -2.21 -15.70 21.85
CA ASP A 3 -2.58 -17.05 22.29
C ASP A 3 -3.05 -17.07 23.76
N ALA A 4 -2.35 -16.35 24.65
CA ALA A 4 -2.75 -16.22 26.05
C ALA A 4 -4.10 -15.50 26.23
N LEU A 5 -4.43 -14.55 25.35
CA LEU A 5 -5.74 -13.88 25.37
C LEU A 5 -6.85 -14.81 24.85
N PHE A 6 -6.55 -15.67 23.87
CA PHE A 6 -7.50 -16.65 23.35
C PHE A 6 -7.75 -17.79 24.34
N ASP A 7 -6.73 -18.25 25.07
CA ASP A 7 -6.90 -19.24 26.14
C ASP A 7 -7.79 -18.70 27.26
N ALA A 8 -7.54 -17.47 27.71
CA ALA A 8 -8.38 -16.81 28.71
C ALA A 8 -9.85 -16.66 28.25
N ALA A 9 -10.07 -16.33 26.97
CA ALA A 9 -11.41 -16.23 26.41
C ALA A 9 -12.13 -17.59 26.30
N ARG A 10 -11.37 -18.69 26.16
CA ARG A 10 -11.93 -20.04 26.04
C ARG A 10 -12.40 -20.61 27.39
N GLU A 11 -11.77 -20.17 28.47
CA GLU A 11 -12.12 -20.54 29.84
C GLU A 11 -13.30 -19.72 30.39
N ASP A 12 -13.70 -18.63 29.72
CA ASP A 12 -14.81 -17.79 30.15
C ASP A 12 -16.18 -18.43 29.85
N VAL A 13 -16.79 -19.00 30.90
CA VAL A 13 -18.13 -19.57 30.84
C VAL A 13 -19.20 -18.52 30.54
N ALA A 14 -18.98 -17.24 30.89
CA ALA A 14 -19.91 -16.15 30.56
C ALA A 14 -19.96 -15.84 29.05
N ALA A 15 -18.94 -16.27 28.30
CA ALA A 15 -18.93 -16.19 26.84
C ALA A 15 -19.78 -17.29 26.17
N THR A 16 -20.26 -18.30 26.93
CA THR A 16 -21.11 -19.36 26.38
C THR A 16 -22.53 -18.82 26.13
N PRO A 17 -23.01 -18.76 24.88
CA PRO A 17 -24.34 -18.25 24.57
C PRO A 17 -25.42 -19.17 25.15
N SER A 18 -26.56 -18.61 25.53
CA SER A 18 -27.69 -19.42 25.98
C SER A 18 -28.18 -20.34 24.87
N ALA A 19 -28.65 -21.55 25.23
CA ALA A 19 -29.14 -22.54 24.26
C ALA A 19 -30.30 -22.00 23.41
N SER A 20 -31.15 -21.14 23.99
CA SER A 20 -32.25 -20.49 23.28
C SER A 20 -31.77 -19.46 22.25
N LEU A 21 -30.73 -18.68 22.56
CA LEU A 21 -30.10 -17.78 21.60
C LEU A 21 -29.47 -18.58 20.46
N MET A 22 -28.75 -19.65 20.79
CA MET A 22 -28.11 -20.51 19.79
C MET A 22 -29.14 -21.14 18.84
N ALA A 23 -30.28 -21.61 19.35
CA ALA A 23 -31.35 -22.16 18.53
C ALA A 23 -31.90 -21.13 17.53
N ARG A 24 -32.10 -19.88 17.96
CA ARG A 24 -32.57 -18.80 17.07
C ARG A 24 -31.53 -18.40 16.04
N VAL A 25 -30.25 -18.35 16.42
CA VAL A 25 -29.14 -18.10 15.48
C VAL A 25 -29.08 -19.18 14.42
N LEU A 26 -29.24 -20.46 14.79
CA LEU A 26 -29.23 -21.57 13.85
C LEU A 26 -30.46 -21.57 12.94
N GLU A 27 -31.64 -21.22 13.46
CA GLU A 27 -32.86 -21.06 12.66
C GLU A 27 -32.70 -19.94 11.62
N ASP A 28 -32.21 -18.78 12.03
CA ASP A 28 -31.93 -17.64 11.15
C ASP A 28 -30.86 -17.98 10.11
N ALA A 29 -29.76 -18.60 10.53
CA ALA A 29 -28.72 -19.09 9.64
C ALA A 29 -29.27 -20.10 8.62
N SER A 30 -30.15 -21.01 9.03
CA SER A 30 -30.77 -21.98 8.13
C SER A 30 -31.71 -21.33 7.10
N ALA A 31 -32.38 -20.24 7.49
CA ALA A 31 -33.23 -19.46 6.60
C ALA A 31 -32.39 -18.70 5.55
N LEU A 32 -31.23 -18.19 5.95
CA LEU A 32 -30.28 -17.51 5.07
C LEU A 32 -29.47 -18.50 4.20
N GLN A 33 -29.17 -19.70 4.71
CA GLN A 33 -28.46 -20.75 3.97
C GLN A 33 -29.26 -21.27 2.77
N LYS A 34 -30.60 -21.24 2.81
CA LYS A 34 -31.44 -21.54 1.64
C LYS A 34 -31.23 -20.55 0.47
N ILE A 35 -30.67 -19.36 0.72
CA ILE A 35 -30.33 -18.38 -0.32
C ILE A 35 -28.99 -18.72 -0.98
N ALA A 36 -28.14 -19.49 -0.29
CA ALA A 36 -26.89 -20.01 -0.84
C ALA A 36 -27.13 -21.33 -1.59
N GLU A 37 -27.96 -21.31 -2.65
CA GLU A 37 -27.74 -22.27 -3.73
C GLU A 37 -26.40 -21.93 -4.38
N PRO A 38 -25.41 -22.84 -4.40
CA PRO A 38 -24.22 -22.67 -5.23
C PRO A 38 -24.63 -22.92 -6.69
N GLY A 39 -25.39 -22.00 -7.29
CA GLY A 39 -26.08 -22.32 -8.52
C GLY A 39 -26.89 -21.23 -9.20
N ALA A 40 -26.75 -19.95 -8.86
CA ALA A 40 -27.35 -18.90 -9.69
C ALA A 40 -26.67 -17.54 -9.52
N VAL A 41 -25.34 -17.47 -9.66
CA VAL A 41 -24.75 -16.21 -10.17
C VAL A 41 -25.17 -16.14 -11.63
N GLN A 42 -26.36 -15.62 -11.91
CA GLN A 42 -26.69 -15.15 -13.25
C GLN A 42 -25.59 -14.17 -13.62
N GLY A 43 -24.73 -14.60 -14.55
CA GLY A 43 -23.48 -13.94 -14.88
C GLY A 43 -23.73 -12.53 -15.40
N ARG A 44 -23.83 -11.56 -14.49
CA ARG A 44 -23.25 -10.26 -14.76
C ARG A 44 -21.77 -10.57 -14.87
N ARG A 45 -21.19 -10.37 -16.05
CA ARG A 45 -19.74 -10.44 -16.25
C ARG A 45 -19.12 -9.52 -15.20
N ASP A 46 -18.75 -10.06 -14.05
CA ASP A 46 -18.04 -9.33 -13.02
C ASP A 46 -16.81 -8.81 -13.73
N GLY A 47 -16.70 -7.49 -13.86
CA GLY A 47 -15.60 -6.87 -14.57
C GLY A 47 -14.28 -7.44 -14.06
N PHE A 48 -13.29 -7.58 -14.93
CA PHE A 48 -11.97 -8.17 -14.64
C PHE A 48 -11.42 -7.79 -13.24
N TRP A 49 -11.58 -6.52 -12.85
CA TRP A 49 -11.19 -5.99 -11.54
C TRP A 49 -11.92 -6.62 -10.34
N ARG A 50 -13.23 -6.88 -10.43
CA ARG A 50 -13.99 -7.56 -9.36
C ARG A 50 -13.57 -9.02 -9.22
N ALA A 51 -13.30 -9.69 -10.35
CA ALA A 51 -12.80 -11.06 -10.33
C ALA A 51 -11.40 -11.13 -9.69
N LEU A 52 -10.51 -10.19 -10.04
CA LEU A 52 -9.18 -10.09 -9.45
C LEU A 52 -9.25 -9.82 -7.93
N LEU A 53 -10.07 -8.86 -7.50
CA LEU A 53 -10.27 -8.54 -6.09
C LEU A 53 -10.83 -9.72 -5.30
N ARG A 54 -11.76 -10.49 -5.87
CA ARG A 54 -12.31 -11.69 -5.22
C ARG A 54 -11.25 -12.78 -5.08
N ASN A 55 -10.39 -12.96 -6.08
CA ASN A 55 -9.30 -13.94 -6.03
C ASN A 55 -8.16 -13.55 -5.07
N LEU A 56 -7.94 -12.24 -4.84
CA LEU A 56 -6.91 -11.72 -3.94
C LEU A 56 -7.33 -11.64 -2.46
N GLY A 57 -8.55 -12.07 -2.12
CA GLY A 57 -9.05 -12.07 -0.73
C GLY A 57 -10.00 -10.90 -0.39
N GLY A 58 -10.51 -10.19 -1.39
CA GLY A 58 -11.50 -9.13 -1.24
C GLY A 58 -10.92 -7.78 -0.82
N TRP A 59 -11.74 -6.95 -0.18
CA TRP A 59 -11.40 -5.58 0.25
C TRP A 59 -10.11 -5.44 1.10
N PRO A 60 -9.73 -6.40 1.96
CA PRO A 60 -8.48 -6.32 2.72
C PRO A 60 -7.23 -6.21 1.83
N SER A 61 -7.23 -6.89 0.67
CA SER A 61 -6.12 -6.82 -0.29
C SER A 61 -5.93 -5.42 -0.88
N VAL A 62 -7.02 -4.65 -1.02
CA VAL A 62 -7.00 -3.26 -1.48
C VAL A 62 -6.32 -2.36 -0.46
N GLY A 63 -6.56 -2.60 0.83
CA GLY A 63 -5.85 -1.91 1.91
C GLY A 63 -4.34 -2.13 1.82
N GLY A 64 -3.90 -3.37 1.64
CA GLY A 64 -2.50 -3.71 1.43
C GLY A 64 -1.89 -3.02 0.20
N LEU A 65 -2.60 -3.06 -0.93
CA LEU A 65 -2.18 -2.40 -2.18
C LEU A 65 -2.04 -0.87 -2.00
N ALA A 66 -3.02 -0.23 -1.35
CA ALA A 66 -2.98 1.20 -1.09
C ALA A 66 -1.81 1.57 -0.17
N THR A 67 -1.55 0.77 0.87
CA THR A 67 -0.43 1.00 1.79
C THR A 67 0.91 0.80 1.06
N ALA A 68 1.02 -0.20 0.18
CA ALA A 68 2.21 -0.42 -0.65
C ALA A 68 2.45 0.74 -1.62
N ALA A 69 1.39 1.30 -2.21
CA ALA A 69 1.50 2.48 -3.08
C ALA A 69 1.99 3.72 -2.31
N VAL A 70 1.45 3.96 -1.11
CA VAL A 70 1.90 5.05 -0.22
C VAL A 70 3.35 4.84 0.22
N ALA A 71 3.74 3.60 0.54
CA ALA A 71 5.13 3.27 0.88
C ALA A 71 6.07 3.49 -0.31
N GLY A 72 5.67 3.12 -1.53
CA GLY A 72 6.44 3.40 -2.75
C GLY A 72 6.61 4.91 -3.00
N LEU A 73 5.54 5.70 -2.82
CA LEU A 73 5.61 7.16 -2.90
C LEU A 73 6.56 7.75 -1.86
N TRP A 74 6.48 7.30 -0.61
CA TRP A 74 7.37 7.73 0.48
C TRP A 74 8.83 7.45 0.14
N ILE A 75 9.15 6.23 -0.29
CA ILE A 75 10.51 5.83 -0.67
C ILE A 75 11.02 6.65 -1.85
N GLY A 76 10.18 6.89 -2.87
CA GLY A 76 10.57 7.68 -4.04
C GLY A 76 10.90 9.13 -3.70
N ILE A 77 10.09 9.76 -2.83
CA ILE A 77 10.31 11.14 -2.38
C ILE A 77 11.52 11.25 -1.45
N ALA A 78 11.69 10.31 -0.52
CA ALA A 78 12.85 10.27 0.37
C ALA A 78 14.16 10.00 -0.39
N GLY A 79 14.11 9.17 -1.43
CA GLY A 79 15.25 8.92 -2.32
C GLY A 79 15.64 10.14 -3.15
N SER A 80 14.64 10.88 -3.69
CA SER A 80 14.91 12.02 -4.57
C SER A 80 15.48 13.23 -3.83
N THR A 81 15.03 13.54 -2.61
CA THR A 81 15.53 14.70 -1.87
C THR A 81 17.03 14.60 -1.54
N SER A 82 17.56 13.39 -1.29
CA SER A 82 18.97 13.18 -0.98
C SER A 82 19.90 13.25 -2.21
N GLN A 83 19.42 12.83 -3.38
CA GLN A 83 20.17 12.83 -4.64
C GLN A 83 20.14 14.20 -5.33
N ILE A 84 19.01 14.91 -5.27
CA ILE A 84 18.84 16.22 -5.93
C ILE A 84 19.71 17.29 -5.25
N GLY A 85 19.81 17.29 -3.92
CA GLY A 85 20.66 18.25 -3.20
C GLY A 85 22.16 18.08 -3.47
N SER A 86 22.62 16.84 -3.62
CA SER A 86 24.06 16.53 -3.82
C SER A 86 24.48 16.63 -5.28
N THR A 87 23.63 16.25 -6.23
CA THR A 87 23.96 16.30 -7.66
C THR A 87 23.79 17.69 -8.27
N LEU A 88 22.73 18.44 -7.95
CA LEU A 88 22.62 19.84 -8.41
C LEU A 88 23.63 20.74 -7.73
N GLY A 89 23.91 20.55 -6.44
CA GLY A 89 24.97 21.28 -5.73
C GLY A 89 26.34 21.04 -6.37
N ALA A 90 26.66 19.78 -6.70
CA ALA A 90 27.89 19.43 -7.40
C ALA A 90 27.93 19.98 -8.84
N GLN A 91 26.82 19.94 -9.59
CA GLN A 91 26.75 20.46 -10.97
C GLN A 91 26.80 21.99 -11.05
N VAL A 92 26.20 22.71 -10.09
CA VAL A 92 26.30 24.18 -10.02
C VAL A 92 27.72 24.59 -9.63
N LEU A 93 28.32 23.87 -8.67
CA LEU A 93 29.70 24.15 -8.24
C LEU A 93 30.73 23.78 -9.31
N SER A 94 30.52 22.70 -10.08
CA SER A 94 31.42 22.31 -11.18
C SER A 94 31.21 23.15 -12.44
N GLY A 95 29.96 23.39 -12.85
CA GLY A 95 29.64 24.20 -14.03
C GLY A 95 30.01 25.67 -13.88
N GLY A 96 30.03 26.20 -12.66
CA GLY A 96 30.52 27.55 -12.37
C GLY A 96 32.05 27.67 -12.51
N GLN A 97 32.81 26.61 -12.23
CA GLN A 97 34.28 26.64 -12.34
C GLN A 97 34.73 26.70 -13.81
N ASP A 98 34.11 25.93 -14.70
CA ASP A 98 34.45 25.91 -16.12
C ASP A 98 34.15 27.25 -16.80
N ALA A 99 33.04 27.90 -16.44
CA ALA A 99 32.66 29.21 -16.96
C ALA A 99 33.66 30.30 -16.55
N VAL A 100 34.07 30.33 -15.28
CA VAL A 100 35.02 31.31 -14.75
C VAL A 100 36.41 31.13 -15.36
N LEU A 101 36.87 29.89 -15.53
CA LEU A 101 38.17 29.62 -16.15
C LEU A 101 38.21 30.06 -17.63
N SER A 102 37.11 29.89 -18.37
CA SER A 102 37.01 30.34 -19.77
C SER A 102 37.01 31.86 -19.93
N GLU A 103 36.43 32.57 -18.97
CA GLU A 103 36.40 34.04 -18.97
C GLU A 103 37.80 34.62 -18.68
N PHE A 104 38.54 33.99 -17.76
CA PHE A 104 39.93 34.34 -17.49
C PHE A 104 40.82 34.07 -18.70
N ASP A 105 40.76 32.89 -19.30
CA ASP A 105 41.56 32.54 -20.49
C ASP A 105 41.36 33.56 -21.63
N ASN A 106 40.12 33.92 -21.91
CA ASN A 106 39.78 34.88 -22.96
C ASN A 106 40.22 36.32 -22.64
N SER A 107 40.25 36.70 -21.35
CA SER A 107 40.71 38.02 -20.92
C SER A 107 42.23 38.21 -21.07
N TYR A 108 43.02 37.13 -20.95
CA TYR A 108 44.48 37.17 -21.12
C TYR A 108 44.91 36.93 -22.57
N ALA A 109 44.04 36.35 -23.41
CA ALA A 109 44.29 36.18 -24.84
C ALA A 109 44.53 37.51 -25.57
N PHE A 110 43.95 38.62 -25.08
CA PHE A 110 44.17 39.97 -25.60
C PHE A 110 45.57 40.55 -25.29
N LEU A 111 46.30 40.02 -24.31
CA LEU A 111 47.63 40.51 -23.91
C LEU A 111 48.79 39.81 -24.65
N LEU A 112 48.49 38.84 -25.50
CA LEU A 112 49.46 38.04 -26.26
C LEU A 112 49.52 38.41 -27.77
N ASP A 113 48.81 39.47 -28.18
CA ASP A 113 48.90 40.14 -29.49
C ASP A 113 49.33 41.61 -29.26
#